data_AF-K1T589-F1
#
_entry.id   AF-K1T589-F1
#
_cell.length_a   1.000
_cell.length_b   1.000
_cell.length_c   1.000
_cell.angle_alpha   90.00
_cell.angle_beta   90.00
_cell.angle_gamma   90.00
#
_symmetry.space_group_name_H-M   'P 1'
#
loop_
_entity.id
_entity.type
_entity.pdbx_description
1 polymer ?
#
loop_
_entity_poly.entity_id
_entity_poly.type
_entity_poly.pdbx_seq_one_letter_code
_entity_poly.pdbx_strand_id
1 'polypeptide(L)'
;MMVSVPSIAAVSYLNTIPFIYGIRHEGNFRADLLLSPPSECTKNYVEGRADLALLPAAAVPSLKSTDVITEYCIGAVGPVRTVVLLSDGPVSEVRRVFLDPHSQTSVQLVGYLAAHRWKIAPEWYSLDDYEQLRHAQEGDAFLLIGD
;
A
#
# COMPACT_ATOMS: atom_id res chain seq x y z
N MET A 1 -20.16 -21.35 25.01
CA MET A 1 -19.22 -21.11 23.91
C MET A 1 -19.09 -19.61 23.74
N MET A 2 -17.90 -19.03 23.93
CA MET A 2 -17.66 -17.65 23.51
C MET A 2 -17.71 -17.63 21.98
N VAL A 3 -18.64 -16.85 21.42
CA VAL A 3 -18.64 -16.56 19.99
C VAL A 3 -17.57 -15.50 19.78
N SER A 4 -16.45 -15.86 19.15
CA SER A 4 -15.46 -14.88 18.70
C SER A 4 -16.02 -14.14 17.49
N VAL A 5 -16.06 -12.82 17.54
CA VAL A 5 -16.39 -11.98 16.39
C VAL A 5 -15.11 -11.88 15.55
N PRO A 6 -15.14 -12.27 14.26
CA PRO A 6 -13.99 -12.13 13.37
C PRO A 6 -13.53 -10.67 13.27
N SER A 7 -12.22 -10.48 13.16
CA SER A 7 -11.58 -9.19 13.01
C SER A 7 -10.99 -9.04 11.60
N ILE A 8 -11.22 -7.91 10.96
CA ILE A 8 -10.79 -7.63 9.59
C ILE A 8 -9.94 -6.36 9.57
N ALA A 9 -8.68 -6.47 9.18
CA ALA A 9 -7.85 -5.32 8.88
C ALA A 9 -8.18 -4.80 7.48
N ALA A 10 -8.66 -3.56 7.40
CA ALA A 10 -9.00 -2.92 6.13
C ALA A 10 -8.27 -1.58 6.00
N VAL A 11 -7.74 -1.32 4.81
CA VAL A 11 -7.08 -0.05 4.50
C VAL A 11 -8.08 1.09 4.65
N SER A 12 -7.68 2.24 5.20
CA SER A 12 -8.53 3.42 5.39
C SER A 12 -8.28 4.52 4.35
N TYR A 13 -8.30 4.18 3.05
CA TYR A 13 -8.16 5.12 1.93
C TYR A 13 -9.47 5.19 1.13
N LEU A 14 -9.63 6.22 0.29
CA LEU A 14 -10.84 6.38 -0.54
C LEU A 14 -11.12 5.15 -1.42
N ASN A 15 -10.06 4.48 -1.89
CA ASN A 15 -10.17 3.31 -2.76
C ASN A 15 -10.77 2.06 -2.08
N THR A 16 -10.85 2.02 -0.75
CA THR A 16 -11.42 0.91 0.03
C THR A 16 -12.77 1.22 0.65
N ILE A 17 -13.25 2.46 0.53
CA ILE A 17 -14.58 2.86 1.04
C ILE A 17 -15.69 1.94 0.55
N PRO A 18 -15.76 1.53 -0.74
CA PRO A 18 -16.81 0.60 -1.18
C PRO A 18 -16.78 -0.75 -0.47
N PHE A 19 -15.59 -1.29 -0.19
CA PHE A 19 -15.42 -2.54 0.57
C PHE A 19 -15.90 -2.39 2.01
N ILE A 20 -15.44 -1.33 2.70
CA ILE A 20 -15.82 -1.04 4.08
C ILE A 20 -17.33 -0.82 4.18
N TYR A 21 -17.90 -0.10 3.22
CA TYR A 21 -19.33 0.14 3.14
C TYR A 21 -20.11 -1.17 3.01
N GLY A 22 -19.72 -2.04 2.06
CA GLY A 22 -20.35 -3.35 1.87
C GLY A 22 -20.31 -4.20 3.14
N ILE A 23 -19.15 -4.31 3.79
CA ILE A 23 -18.99 -5.07 5.04
C ILE A 23 -19.91 -4.54 6.15
N ARG A 24 -20.01 -3.21 6.30
CA ARG A 24 -20.86 -2.58 7.33
C ARG A 24 -22.36 -2.71 7.07
N HIS A 25 -22.77 -2.93 5.83
CA HIS A 25 -24.18 -2.99 5.43
C HIS A 25 -24.67 -4.42 5.15
N GLU A 26 -23.80 -5.42 5.32
CA GLU A 26 -24.19 -6.82 5.20
C GLU A 26 -24.95 -7.26 6.47
N GLY A 27 -26.27 -7.41 6.36
CA GLY A 27 -27.20 -7.42 7.50
C GLY A 27 -27.01 -8.53 8.53
N ASN A 28 -26.33 -9.62 8.19
CA ASN A 28 -26.04 -10.74 9.09
C ASN A 28 -24.54 -10.91 9.39
N PHE A 29 -23.69 -10.05 8.84
CA PHE A 29 -22.25 -10.16 9.02
C PHE A 29 -21.81 -9.41 10.27
N ARG A 30 -21.24 -10.14 11.22
CA ARG A 30 -20.65 -9.57 12.44
C ARG A 30 -19.15 -9.71 12.34
N ALA A 31 -18.46 -8.60 12.13
CA ALA A 31 -17.01 -8.53 12.16
C ALA A 31 -16.56 -7.16 12.70
N ASP A 32 -15.46 -7.15 13.41
CA ASP A 32 -14.78 -5.93 13.84
C ASP A 32 -13.85 -5.43 12.73
N LEU A 33 -13.91 -4.13 12.43
CA LEU A 33 -13.06 -3.51 11.41
C LEU A 33 -11.90 -2.75 12.06
N LEU A 34 -10.68 -3.21 11.80
CA LEU A 34 -9.44 -2.53 12.15
C LEU A 34 -9.01 -1.66 10.96
N LEU A 35 -9.42 -0.40 10.97
CA LEU A 35 -9.09 0.56 9.91
C LEU A 35 -7.71 1.15 10.14
N SER A 36 -6.80 0.97 9.18
CA SER A 36 -5.41 1.46 9.27
C SER A 36 -4.80 1.70 7.88
N PRO A 37 -3.63 2.38 7.77
CA PRO A 37 -2.86 2.39 6.53
C PRO A 37 -2.43 0.97 6.10
N PRO A 38 -2.08 0.75 4.81
CA PRO A 38 -1.75 -0.58 4.29
C PRO A 38 -0.61 -1.29 5.01
N SER A 39 0.44 -0.56 5.39
CA SER A 39 1.57 -1.10 6.15
C SER A 39 1.14 -1.67 7.50
N GLU A 40 0.26 -0.97 8.21
CA GLU A 40 -0.30 -1.39 9.50
C GLU A 40 -1.32 -2.54 9.34
N CYS A 41 -2.03 -2.64 8.22
CA CYS A 41 -2.89 -3.80 7.95
C CYS A 41 -2.09 -5.10 7.91
N THR A 42 -0.93 -5.09 7.23
CA THR A 42 -0.01 -6.24 7.20
C THR A 42 0.47 -6.60 8.60
N LYS A 43 0.84 -5.61 9.40
CA LYS A 43 1.30 -5.82 10.78
C LYS A 43 0.21 -6.43 11.66
N ASN A 44 -1.00 -5.88 11.62
CA ASN A 44 -2.14 -6.39 12.40
C ASN A 44 -2.47 -7.85 12.04
N TYR A 45 -2.34 -8.21 10.76
CA TYR A 45 -2.54 -9.59 10.31
C TYR A 45 -1.42 -10.54 10.79
N VAL A 46 -0.16 -10.18 10.59
CA VAL A 46 1.00 -11.01 10.98
C VAL A 46 1.07 -11.23 12.50
N GLU A 47 0.66 -10.24 13.29
CA GLU A 47 0.63 -10.34 14.76
C GLU A 47 -0.63 -11.05 15.29
N GLY A 48 -1.53 -11.53 14.43
CA GLY A 48 -2.75 -12.24 14.83
C GLY A 48 -3.82 -11.35 15.47
N ARG A 49 -3.75 -10.03 15.26
CA ARG A 49 -4.79 -9.08 15.70
C ARG A 49 -5.98 -9.01 14.75
N ALA A 50 -5.79 -9.47 13.51
CA ALA A 50 -6.80 -9.56 12.47
C ALA A 50 -6.85 -10.99 11.93
N ASP A 51 -8.05 -11.56 11.81
CA ASP A 51 -8.29 -12.87 11.21
C ASP A 51 -8.25 -12.80 9.68
N LEU A 52 -8.73 -11.69 9.12
CA LEU A 52 -8.68 -11.38 7.68
C LEU A 52 -8.02 -10.03 7.47
N ALA A 53 -7.38 -9.83 6.33
CA ALA A 53 -6.79 -8.54 6.00
C ALA A 53 -6.80 -8.24 4.50
N LEU A 54 -7.03 -6.98 4.16
CA LEU A 54 -6.70 -6.45 2.85
C LEU A 54 -5.21 -6.09 2.82
N LEU A 55 -4.41 -6.95 2.19
CA LEU A 55 -2.95 -6.86 2.22
C LEU A 55 -2.38 -6.26 0.93
N PRO A 56 -1.25 -5.52 1.02
CA PRO A 56 -0.47 -5.17 -0.16
C PRO A 56 -0.02 -6.43 -0.91
N ALA A 57 -0.16 -6.47 -2.23
CA ALA A 57 0.22 -7.62 -3.06
C ALA A 57 1.69 -8.05 -2.85
N ALA A 58 2.59 -7.08 -2.65
CA ALA A 58 4.01 -7.34 -2.38
C ALA A 58 4.28 -8.01 -1.01
N ALA A 59 3.35 -7.93 -0.05
CA ALA A 59 3.51 -8.56 1.26
C ALA A 59 3.23 -10.07 1.20
N VAL A 60 2.32 -10.51 0.33
CA VAL A 60 1.81 -11.89 0.28
C VAL A 60 2.92 -12.96 0.18
N PRO A 61 3.93 -12.83 -0.71
CA PRO A 61 4.98 -13.85 -0.83
C PRO A 61 5.83 -14.06 0.43
N SER A 62 5.84 -13.09 1.36
CA SER A 62 6.60 -13.18 2.62
C SER A 62 5.82 -13.83 3.76
N LEU A 63 4.52 -14.10 3.58
CA LEU A 63 3.66 -14.68 4.59
C LEU A 63 3.82 -16.21 4.61
N LYS A 64 3.98 -16.78 5.80
CA LYS A 64 4.27 -18.22 5.97
C LYS A 64 3.04 -19.12 5.83
N SER A 65 1.85 -18.60 6.10
CA SER A 65 0.61 -19.39 6.18
C SER A 65 -0.61 -18.49 5.97
N THR A 66 -0.87 -18.14 4.71
CA THR A 66 -1.96 -17.23 4.32
C THR A 66 -2.58 -17.70 3.03
N ASP A 67 -3.91 -17.89 3.05
CA ASP A 67 -4.69 -18.20 1.87
C ASP A 67 -5.31 -16.92 1.30
N VAL A 68 -5.23 -16.75 -0.02
CA VAL A 68 -6.02 -15.72 -0.71
C VAL A 68 -7.43 -16.27 -0.87
N ILE A 69 -8.37 -15.75 -0.09
CA ILE A 69 -9.74 -16.30 0.03
C ILE A 69 -10.76 -15.68 -0.93
N THR A 70 -10.33 -14.76 -1.80
CA THR A 70 -11.24 -13.99 -2.68
C THR A 70 -10.52 -13.60 -3.96
N GLU A 71 -11.29 -13.53 -5.06
CA GLU A 71 -10.83 -12.99 -6.35
C GLU A 71 -10.94 -11.45 -6.42
N TYR A 72 -11.53 -10.82 -5.41
CA TYR A 72 -11.67 -9.37 -5.34
C TYR A 72 -10.43 -8.71 -4.72
N CYS A 73 -9.92 -7.68 -5.37
CA CYS A 73 -8.77 -6.91 -4.90
C CYS A 73 -8.92 -5.41 -5.22
N ILE A 74 -7.99 -4.60 -4.70
CA ILE A 74 -7.80 -3.22 -5.15
C ILE A 74 -6.75 -3.22 -6.25
N GLY A 75 -7.17 -2.90 -7.47
CA GLY A 75 -6.32 -2.86 -8.64
C GLY A 75 -6.90 -1.97 -9.72
N ALA A 76 -6.16 -1.79 -10.80
CA ALA A 76 -6.57 -0.99 -11.94
C ALA A 76 -6.02 -1.54 -13.25
N VAL A 77 -6.74 -1.27 -14.34
CA VAL A 77 -6.25 -1.43 -15.70
C VAL A 77 -5.93 -0.03 -16.24
N GLY A 78 -4.65 0.24 -16.47
CA GLY A 78 -4.17 1.57 -16.88
C GLY A 78 -3.83 2.48 -15.69
N PRO A 79 -3.86 3.81 -15.88
CA PRO A 79 -3.34 4.75 -14.88
C PRO A 79 -4.24 4.84 -13.64
N VAL A 80 -3.60 4.96 -12.47
CA VAL A 80 -4.23 5.36 -11.20
C VAL A 80 -3.75 6.75 -10.81
N ARG A 81 -4.56 7.48 -10.04
CA ARG A 81 -4.20 8.84 -9.57
C ARG A 81 -3.56 8.86 -8.18
N THR A 82 -3.68 7.76 -7.45
CA THR A 82 -3.34 7.64 -6.02
C THR A 82 -2.04 6.87 -5.78
N VAL A 83 -1.25 6.63 -6.83
CA VAL A 83 0.11 6.06 -6.75
C VAL A 83 0.95 6.77 -7.81
N VAL A 84 1.84 7.65 -7.36
CA VAL A 84 2.58 8.55 -8.25
C VAL A 84 4.06 8.57 -7.90
N LEU A 85 4.91 8.59 -8.91
CA LEU A 85 6.32 8.96 -8.78
C LEU A 85 6.45 10.39 -9.30
N LEU A 86 6.63 11.35 -8.39
CA LEU A 86 6.82 12.75 -8.71
C LEU A 86 8.31 13.03 -8.92
N SER A 87 8.66 13.75 -9.97
CA SER A 87 10.02 14.25 -10.19
C SER A 87 9.94 15.59 -10.93
N ASP A 88 10.91 16.48 -10.69
CA ASP A 88 11.02 17.79 -11.36
C ASP A 88 11.79 17.70 -12.69
N GLY A 89 12.10 16.49 -13.15
CA GLY A 89 12.78 16.25 -14.41
C GLY A 89 12.41 14.90 -15.04
N PRO A 90 13.05 14.55 -16.16
CA PRO A 90 12.89 13.23 -16.77
C PRO A 90 13.28 12.14 -15.77
N VAL A 91 12.46 11.08 -15.67
CA VAL A 91 12.74 9.96 -14.75
C VAL A 91 14.10 9.31 -15.00
N SER A 92 14.60 9.36 -16.25
CA SER A 92 15.94 8.88 -16.61
C SER A 92 17.09 9.59 -15.90
N GLU A 93 16.86 10.77 -15.33
CA GLU A 93 17.87 11.59 -14.65
C GLU A 93 17.77 11.52 -13.12
N VAL A 94 16.80 10.75 -12.59
CA VAL A 94 16.58 10.58 -11.16
C VAL A 94 17.75 9.83 -10.54
N ARG A 95 18.29 10.40 -9.45
CA ARG A 95 19.43 9.89 -8.67
C ARG A 95 18.99 9.41 -7.29
N ARG A 96 17.95 10.01 -6.70
CA ARG A 96 17.42 9.65 -5.38
C ARG A 96 15.91 9.50 -5.46
N VAL A 97 15.38 8.46 -4.82
CA VAL A 97 13.94 8.25 -4.69
C VAL A 97 13.57 8.15 -3.21
N PHE A 98 12.68 9.03 -2.78
CA PHE A 98 12.08 9.02 -1.45
C PHE A 98 10.77 8.22 -1.50
N LEU A 99 10.65 7.23 -0.61
CA LEU A 99 9.63 6.20 -0.64
C LEU A 99 8.63 6.40 0.49
N ASP A 100 7.34 6.55 0.15
CA ASP A 100 6.26 6.62 1.14
C ASP A 100 6.20 5.33 2.00
N PRO A 101 6.36 5.45 3.33
CA PRO A 101 6.43 4.30 4.25
C PRO A 101 5.10 3.55 4.39
N HIS A 102 3.97 4.14 3.94
CA HIS A 102 2.68 3.47 3.97
C HIS A 102 2.52 2.43 2.84
N SER A 103 3.43 2.40 1.86
CA SER A 103 3.35 1.49 0.71
C SER A 103 4.41 0.40 0.72
N GLN A 104 4.00 -0.85 0.64
CA GLN A 104 4.91 -1.97 0.32
C GLN A 104 4.88 -2.30 -1.18
N THR A 105 3.70 -2.27 -1.81
CA THR A 105 3.55 -2.69 -3.21
C THR A 105 4.09 -1.67 -4.19
N SER A 106 3.80 -0.38 -3.98
CA SER A 106 4.29 0.67 -4.89
C SER A 106 5.80 0.83 -4.79
N VAL A 107 6.39 0.57 -3.62
CA VAL A 107 7.85 0.54 -3.42
C VAL A 107 8.51 -0.56 -4.26
N GLN A 108 7.95 -1.77 -4.24
CA GLN A 108 8.46 -2.85 -5.10
C GLN A 108 8.26 -2.55 -6.59
N LEU A 109 7.10 -1.98 -6.95
CA LEU A 109 6.81 -1.62 -8.34
C LEU A 109 7.76 -0.53 -8.86
N VAL A 110 8.04 0.52 -8.09
CA VAL A 110 8.97 1.58 -8.53
C VAL A 110 10.39 1.04 -8.69
N GLY A 111 10.85 0.15 -7.78
CA GLY A 111 12.13 -0.54 -7.92
C GLY A 111 12.20 -1.40 -9.18
N TYR A 112 11.13 -2.15 -9.48
CA TYR A 112 11.02 -2.94 -10.71
C TYR A 112 11.09 -2.06 -11.96
N LEU A 113 10.33 -0.96 -11.99
CA LEU A 113 10.29 -0.02 -13.12
C LEU A 113 11.63 0.70 -13.30
N ALA A 114 12.30 1.11 -12.22
CA ALA A 114 13.63 1.69 -12.27
C ALA A 114 14.62 0.76 -12.99
N ALA A 115 14.70 -0.50 -12.58
CA ALA A 115 15.62 -1.48 -13.17
C ALA A 115 15.23 -1.91 -14.60
N HIS A 116 13.93 -2.14 -14.85
CA HIS A 116 13.49 -2.82 -16.07
C HIS A 116 13.01 -1.87 -17.15
N ARG A 117 12.35 -0.76 -16.78
CA ARG A 117 11.70 0.16 -17.72
C ARG A 117 12.51 1.42 -17.98
N TRP A 118 13.05 2.03 -16.93
CA TRP A 118 13.80 3.30 -17.00
C TRP A 118 15.30 3.10 -17.09
N LYS A 119 15.81 1.92 -16.70
CA LYS A 119 17.23 1.56 -16.71
C LYS A 119 18.08 2.51 -15.83
N ILE A 120 17.54 2.87 -14.68
CA ILE A 120 18.21 3.70 -13.66
C ILE A 120 18.45 2.89 -12.39
N ALA A 121 19.42 3.32 -11.58
CA ALA A 121 19.74 2.74 -10.27
C ALA A 121 19.90 3.87 -9.23
N PRO A 122 18.79 4.48 -8.79
CA PRO A 122 18.83 5.56 -7.82
C PRO A 122 19.14 5.04 -6.41
N GLU A 123 19.55 5.95 -5.54
CA GLU A 123 19.59 5.72 -4.10
C GLU A 123 18.16 5.79 -3.53
N TRP A 124 17.86 4.91 -2.57
CA TRP A 124 16.53 4.78 -1.98
C TRP A 124 16.50 5.33 -0.56
N TYR A 125 15.55 6.21 -0.28
CA TYR A 125 15.37 6.84 1.03
C TYR A 125 13.93 6.65 1.51
N SER A 126 13.72 6.58 2.82
CA SER A 126 12.38 6.66 3.40
C SER A 126 11.88 8.10 3.39
N LEU A 127 10.63 8.32 3.01
CA LEU A 127 9.97 9.62 3.13
C LEU A 127 9.27 9.70 4.50
N ASP A 128 10.06 9.87 5.55
CA ASP A 128 9.54 9.92 6.93
C ASP A 128 8.84 11.26 7.25
N ASP A 129 9.20 12.32 6.52
CA ASP A 129 8.64 13.67 6.66
C ASP A 129 8.28 14.24 5.29
N TYR A 130 7.00 14.54 5.08
CA TYR A 130 6.49 15.12 3.83
C TYR A 130 7.00 16.55 3.58
N GLU A 131 7.51 17.25 4.59
CA GLU A 131 8.16 18.56 4.36
C GLU A 131 9.41 18.45 3.48
N GLN A 132 10.00 17.26 3.34
CA GLN A 132 11.09 17.00 2.40
C GLN A 132 10.72 17.35 0.95
N LEU A 133 9.43 17.27 0.57
CA LEU A 133 8.99 17.68 -0.77
C LEU A 133 9.26 19.16 -1.05
N ARG A 134 9.24 20.03 -0.04
CA ARG A 134 9.54 21.46 -0.19
C ARG A 134 11.02 21.75 -0.39
N HIS A 135 11.86 20.77 -0.10
CA HIS A 135 13.32 20.86 -0.20
C HIS A 135 13.89 19.95 -1.29
N ALA A 136 13.04 19.52 -2.22
CA ALA A 136 13.42 18.71 -3.37
C ALA A 136 14.56 19.38 -4.16
N GLN A 137 15.54 18.57 -4.54
CA GLN A 137 16.68 18.98 -5.36
C GLN A 137 16.59 18.35 -6.74
N GLU A 138 17.37 18.89 -7.68
CA GLU A 138 17.50 18.30 -9.01
C GLU A 138 17.95 16.82 -8.91
N GLY A 139 17.23 15.94 -9.61
CA GLY A 139 17.45 14.50 -9.57
C GLY A 139 16.72 13.77 -8.44
N ASP A 140 15.91 14.47 -7.65
CA ASP A 140 15.01 13.82 -6.68
C ASP A 140 13.71 13.35 -7.34
N ALA A 141 13.20 12.24 -6.80
CA ALA A 141 11.85 11.80 -7.03
C ALA A 141 11.20 11.31 -5.73
N PHE A 142 9.87 11.42 -5.66
CA PHE A 142 9.07 11.08 -4.48
C PHE A 142 7.97 10.11 -4.91
N LEU A 143 7.99 8.89 -4.38
CA LEU A 143 6.89 7.95 -4.49
C LEU A 143 5.86 8.31 -3.42
N LEU A 144 4.65 8.66 -3.84
CA LEU A 144 3.52 8.94 -2.94
C LEU A 144 2.36 8.00 -3.22
N ILE A 145 1.63 7.61 -2.16
CA ILE A 145 0.37 6.88 -2.29
C ILE A 145 -0.76 7.55 -1.52
N GLY A 146 -1.99 7.16 -1.86
CA GLY A 146 -3.19 7.58 -1.14
C GLY A 146 -3.90 8.76 -1.79
N ASP A 147 -4.70 9.43 -0.98
CA ASP A 147 -5.62 10.51 -1.34
C ASP A 147 -5.51 11.69 -0.36
#